data_AF-A0A9N9CV48-F1
#
_entry.id   AF-A0A9N9CV48-F1
#
_cell.length_a   1.000
_cell.length_b   1.000
_cell.length_c   1.000
_cell.angle_alpha   90.00
_cell.angle_beta   90.00
_cell.angle_gamma   90.00
#
_symmetry.space_group_name_H-M   'P 1'
#
loop_
_entity.id
_entity.type
_entity.pdbx_description
1 polymer ?
#
loop_
_entity_poly.entity_id
_entity_poly.type
_entity_poly.pdbx_seq_one_letter_code
_entity_poly.pdbx_strand_id
1 'polypeptide(L)' 'MQVEEWQTFRVDPNNREFTQVKTEARVISNFGWGLTERVEGFGIKKFADSATKGMSHVLEMIREKQLLRGRGFLKT' A
#
# COMPACT_ATOMS: atom_id res chain seq x y z
N MET A 1 16.17 15.33 5.79
CA MET A 1 14.80 14.81 5.98
C MET A 1 14.84 13.35 5.57
N GLN A 2 14.50 12.45 6.49
CA GLN A 2 14.46 11.00 6.29
C GLN A 2 13.05 10.52 6.60
N VAL A 3 12.52 9.62 5.78
CA VAL A 3 11.21 9.00 6.00
C VAL A 3 11.45 7.51 6.13
N GLU A 4 11.07 6.95 7.27
CA GLU A 4 11.06 5.51 7.52
C GLU A 4 9.61 5.04 7.47
N GLU A 5 9.32 4.00 6.71
CA GLU A 5 7.98 3.43 6.58
C GLU A 5 8.02 1.93 6.88
N TRP A 6 7.05 1.48 7.67
CA TRP A 6 6.78 0.07 7.92
C TRP A 6 5.36 -0.26 7.54
N GLN A 7 5.21 -1.25 6.66
CA GLN A 7 3.92 -1.80 6.29
C GLN A 7 3.79 -3.24 6.78
N THR A 8 2.72 -3.51 7.51
CA THR A 8 2.39 -4.85 8.01
C THR A 8 1.13 -5.35 7.31
N PHE A 9 1.27 -6.46 6.61
CA PHE A 9 0.17 -7.14 5.92
C PHE A 9 -0.25 -8.38 6.71
N ARG A 10 -1.55 -8.49 7.04
CA ARG A 10 -2.11 -9.64 7.75
C ARG A 10 -3.46 -10.00 7.15
N VAL A 11 -3.81 -11.30 7.19
CA VAL A 11 -5.19 -11.71 6.89
C VAL A 11 -6.10 -11.12 7.96
N ASP A 12 -7.23 -10.56 7.56
CA ASP A 12 -8.15 -9.94 8.50
C ASP A 12 -8.71 -11.00 9.48
N PRO A 13 -8.72 -10.72 10.79
CA PRO A 13 -9.14 -11.70 11.80
C PRO A 13 -10.64 -12.01 11.74
N ASN A 14 -11.45 -11.14 11.14
CA ASN A 14 -12.91 -11.30 11.03
C ASN A 14 -13.34 -11.82 9.65
N ASN A 15 -12.58 -11.52 8.59
CA ASN A 15 -12.83 -12.00 7.25
C ASN A 15 -11.56 -12.50 6.55
N ARG A 16 -11.46 -13.82 6.36
CA ARG A 16 -10.29 -14.45 5.70
C ARG A 16 -10.08 -14.02 4.24
N GLU A 17 -11.10 -13.48 3.59
CA GLU A 17 -10.99 -12.98 2.22
C GLU A 17 -10.37 -11.58 2.14
N PHE A 18 -10.25 -10.89 3.29
CA PHE A 18 -9.69 -9.54 3.35
C PHE A 18 -8.28 -9.55 3.93
N THR A 19 -7.45 -8.63 3.44
CA THR A 19 -6.11 -8.38 3.98
C THR A 19 -6.11 -7.04 4.68
N GLN A 20 -5.83 -7.06 5.98
CA GLN A 20 -5.57 -5.86 6.75
C GLN A 20 -4.17 -5.35 6.42
N VAL A 21 -4.07 -4.06 6.10
CA VAL A 21 -2.81 -3.37 5.87
C VAL A 21 -2.67 -2.28 6.93
N LYS A 22 -1.60 -2.36 7.72
CA LYS A 22 -1.22 -1.33 8.69
C LYS A 22 0.05 -0.64 8.20
N THR A 23 -0.02 0.66 7.97
CA THR A 23 1.11 1.48 7.53
C THR A 23 1.50 2.44 8.65
N GLU A 24 2.77 2.42 9.03
CA GLU A 24 3.37 3.29 10.03
C GLU A 24 4.52 4.06 9.37
N ALA A 25 4.53 5.38 9.52
CA ALA A 25 5.57 6.23 8.94
C ALA A 25 6.18 7.11 10.03
N ARG A 26 7.50 7.23 10.01
CA ARG A 26 8.28 8.11 10.87
C ARG A 26 9.07 9.06 9.98
N VAL A 27 8.85 10.36 10.16
CA VAL A 27 9.64 11.37 9.47
C VAL A 27 10.63 11.96 10.46
N ILE A 28 11.91 11.92 10.11
CA ILE A 28 13.03 12.41 10.90
C ILE A 28 13.59 13.63 10.18
N SER A 29 13.45 14.80 10.80
CA SER A 29 13.98 16.06 10.28
C SER A 29 14.82 16.76 11.35
N ASN A 30 16.08 17.07 11.00
CA ASN A 30 16.95 17.93 11.81
C ASN A 30 16.70 19.44 11.55
N PHE A 31 15.69 19.77 10.74
CA PHE A 31 15.29 21.15 10.46
C PHE A 31 14.28 21.61 11.51
N GLY A 32 14.57 22.74 12.17
CA GLY A 32 13.85 23.27 13.32
C GLY A 32 12.31 23.30 13.20
N TRP A 33 11.68 23.05 14.34
CA TRP A 33 10.25 22.97 14.63
C TRP A 33 9.40 24.06 13.93
N GLY A 34 8.58 23.65 12.94
CA GLY A 34 7.46 24.48 12.45
C GLY A 34 7.00 24.21 11.01
N LEU A 35 7.92 23.91 10.09
CA LEU A 35 7.57 23.56 8.70
C LEU A 35 7.45 22.05 8.49
N THR A 36 8.01 21.28 9.41
CA THR A 36 8.08 19.82 9.32
C THR A 36 6.71 19.17 9.39
N GLU A 37 5.85 19.57 10.33
CA GLU A 37 4.53 18.95 10.56
C GLU A 37 3.57 19.08 9.35
N ARG A 38 3.56 20.24 8.69
CA ARG A 38 2.71 20.47 7.50
C ARG A 38 3.19 19.69 6.27
N VAL A 39 4.52 19.63 6.07
CA VAL A 39 5.13 18.86 4.98
C VAL A 39 4.97 17.35 5.22
N GLU A 40 5.10 16.92 6.47
CA GLU A 40 4.87 15.55 6.91
C GLU A 40 3.42 15.13 6.70
N GLY A 41 2.43 15.90 7.17
CA GLY A 41 1.02 15.56 7.00
C GLY A 41 0.58 15.48 5.53
N PHE A 42 1.08 16.40 4.69
CA PHE A 42 0.79 16.37 3.25
C PHE A 42 1.48 15.18 2.55
N GLY A 43 2.73 14.90 2.91
CA GLY A 43 3.50 13.77 2.39
C GLY A 43 2.88 12.42 2.75
N ILE A 44 2.51 12.23 4.03
CA ILE A 44 1.88 11.00 4.53
C ILE A 44 0.54 10.76 3.84
N LYS A 45 -0.31 11.79 3.72
CA LYS A 45 -1.63 11.64 3.08
C LYS A 45 -1.50 11.27 1.60
N LYS A 46 -0.65 11.97 0.85
CA LYS A 46 -0.42 11.65 -0.57
C LYS A 46 0.19 10.27 -0.74
N PHE A 47 1.10 9.88 0.14
CA PHE A 47 1.75 8.57 0.06
C PHE A 47 0.74 7.44 0.32
N ALA A 48 -0.08 7.55 1.36
CA ALA A 48 -1.12 6.57 1.67
C ALA A 48 -2.13 6.40 0.52
N ASP A 49 -2.57 7.51 -0.09
CA ASP A 49 -3.47 7.49 -1.24
C ASP A 49 -2.84 6.82 -2.46
N SER A 50 -1.56 7.08 -2.73
CA SER A 50 -0.83 6.50 -3.87
C SER A 50 -0.52 5.01 -3.68
N ALA A 51 -0.12 4.59 -2.48
CA ALA A 51 0.21 3.20 -2.17
C ALA A 51 -1.01 2.28 -2.35
N THR A 52 -2.19 2.71 -1.87
CA THR A 52 -3.43 1.95 -1.99
C THR A 52 -3.84 1.76 -3.46
N LYS A 53 -3.76 2.82 -4.27
CA LYS A 53 -4.12 2.77 -5.70
C LYS A 53 -3.15 1.90 -6.51
N GLY A 54 -1.85 2.00 -6.25
CA GLY A 54 -0.84 1.17 -6.90
C GLY A 54 -1.04 -0.31 -6.59
N MET A 55 -1.31 -0.64 -5.32
CA MET A 55 -1.57 -2.01 -4.90
C MET A 55 -2.81 -2.60 -5.59
N SER A 56 -3.92 -1.85 -5.64
CA SER A 56 -5.13 -2.28 -6.35
C SER A 56 -4.87 -2.58 -7.83
N HIS A 57 -4.08 -1.73 -8.50
CA HIS A 57 -3.73 -1.93 -9.90
C HIS A 57 -2.90 -3.20 -10.13
N VAL A 58 -1.89 -3.45 -9.30
CA VAL A 58 -1.08 -4.68 -9.39
C VAL A 58 -1.92 -5.93 -9.12
N LEU A 59 -2.82 -5.87 -8.12
CA LEU A 59 -3.74 -6.97 -7.82
C LEU A 59 -4.68 -7.28 -9.00
N GLU A 60 -5.19 -6.24 -9.66
CA GLU A 60 -6.01 -6.38 -10.87
C GLU A 60 -5.23 -7.06 -12.00
N MET A 61 -4.00 -6.60 -12.28
CA MET A 61 -3.13 -7.23 -13.27
C MET A 61 -2.83 -8.70 -12.97
N ILE A 62 -2.58 -9.05 -11.71
CA ILE A 62 -2.35 -10.45 -11.29
C ILE A 62 -3.62 -11.27 -11.51
N ARG A 63 -4.79 -10.73 -11.13
CA ARG A 63 -6.08 -11.40 -11.29
C ARG A 63 -6.38 -11.68 -12.77
N GLU A 64 -6.16 -10.71 -13.65
CA GLU A 64 -6.32 -10.88 -15.10
C GLU A 64 -5.39 -11.96 -15.65
N LYS A 65 -4.10 -11.95 -15.27
CA LYS A 65 -3.14 -12.98 -15.71
C LYS A 65 -3.50 -14.38 -15.21
N GLN A 66 -4.01 -14.52 -13.99
CA GLN A 66 -4.47 -15.79 -13.43
C GLN A 66 -5.75 -16.29 -14.14
N LEU A 67 -6.70 -15.39 -14.42
CA LEU A 67 -7.89 -15.71 -15.21
C LEU A 67 -7.54 -16.14 -16.64
N LEU A 68 -6.57 -15.47 -17.27
CA LEU A 68 -6.08 -15.83 -18.61
C LEU A 68 -5.35 -17.20 -18.61
N ARG A 69 -4.57 -17.51 -17.56
CA ARG A 69 -3.98 -18.85 -17.38
C ARG A 69 -5.04 -19.94 -17.19
N GLY A 70 -6.09 -19.68 -16.42
CA GLY A 70 -7.19 -20.63 -16.21
C GLY A 70 -7.99 -20.92 -17.49
N ARG A 71 -8.16 -19.92 -18.38
CA ARG A 71 -8.81 -20.10 -19.69
C ARG A 71 -7.98 -20.90 -20.70
N GLY A 72 -6.67 -20.98 -20.53
CA GLY A 72 -5.80 -21.83 -21.36
C GLY A 72 -6.00 -23.34 -21.14
N PHE A 73 -6.61 -23.73 -20.01
CA PHE A 73 -6.80 -25.14 -19.64
C PHE A 73 -8.13 -25.75 -20.16
N LEU A 74 -9.02 -24.92 -20.72
CA LEU A 74 -10.32 -25.35 -21.27
C LEU A 74 -10.31 -25.56 -22.79
N LYS A 75 -9.13 -25.54 -23.43
CA LYS A 75 -8.91 -25.94 -24.83
C LYS A 75 -8.05 -27.21 -24.87
N THR A 76 -8.61 -28.34 -24.50
CA THR A 76 -8.14 -29.66 -24.95
C THR A 76 -9.34 -30.59 -25.01
#